data_AF-A0A3N0V219-F1
#
_entry.id   AF-A0A3N0V219-F1
#
_cell.length_a   1.000
_cell.length_b   1.000
_cell.length_c   1.000
_cell.angle_alpha   90.00
_cell.angle_beta   90.00
_cell.angle_gamma   90.00
#
_symmetry.space_group_name_H-M   'P 1'
#
loop_
_entity.id
_entity.type
_entity.pdbx_description
1 polymer ?
#
loop_
_entity_poly.entity_id
_entity_poly.type
_entity_poly.pdbx_seq_one_letter_code
_entity_poly.pdbx_strand_id
1 'polypeptide(L)'
;MARAAGFVAGPALRTHPPARNPRPGFRRRARTRPARLAAGTTPRADPAGAGAAEGALWLEWECAAVRGLALRGNLFTAALLPPPRAGEGWGGGVRCIVAAAAVASPKPPPSQPPPASRGRSLSSSGWQSAVLALLLLLPSLAWSHAMSSAQWRLTQRDAQTWDSHLRLPEDFEGRLLPLQPQWPASCERLGEPRQQPADEGMVLRWTLRCPQGLDGQFGLQGFNVQLPDAVLLIEPLHGEPQYAVLSASRPQWQRSETPPPPPVAHYLVLGVEHILGGPDHLLFVLGLFALWRRSGRGLARLVGTLSAFTLAHSITLAGAALAGWQLPSAAVEASIAASILLLAVELATRAEGLAQRRPASIAFGFGLLHGFGFAGALAATGLPEGAQVWALAAFNLGVEFGQILFVLALLGLAALARPLWRYAPLALSAYGAVAAYWLLQRAAVVFTGANA
;
A
#
# COMPACT_ATOMS: atom_id res chain seq x y z
N MET A 1 63.93 14.45 53.12
CA MET A 1 64.82 15.52 52.62
C MET A 1 64.10 16.23 51.49
N ALA A 2 63.47 17.38 51.80
CA ALA A 2 63.87 18.73 51.35
C ALA A 2 63.37 19.07 49.92
N ARG A 3 62.31 19.88 49.81
CA ARG A 3 62.28 21.30 49.36
C ARG A 3 62.26 21.44 47.83
N ALA A 4 61.23 21.98 47.18
CA ALA A 4 60.62 23.32 47.22
C ALA A 4 61.45 24.44 46.54
N ALA A 5 60.71 25.27 45.78
CA ALA A 5 61.06 26.60 45.20
C ALA A 5 61.98 26.59 43.97
N GLY A 6 61.93 27.51 43.01
CA GLY A 6 61.19 28.77 42.79
C GLY A 6 61.68 29.32 41.43
N PHE A 7 60.83 29.84 40.54
CA PHE A 7 60.45 31.25 40.34
C PHE A 7 61.54 32.18 39.76
N VAL A 8 61.07 33.19 38.99
CA VAL A 8 61.72 34.44 38.45
C VAL A 8 61.88 34.42 36.90
N ALA A 9 60.94 35.00 36.13
CA ALA A 9 60.76 36.41 35.66
C ALA A 9 61.63 36.75 34.42
N GLY A 10 61.09 37.02 33.21
CA GLY A 10 60.47 38.29 32.73
C GLY A 10 61.54 39.16 32.00
N PRO A 11 61.28 40.05 31.00
CA PRO A 11 60.03 40.77 30.67
C PRO A 11 59.64 40.81 29.15
N ALA A 12 58.34 40.92 28.80
CA ALA A 12 57.62 42.11 28.25
C ALA A 12 57.96 42.49 26.79
N LEU A 13 57.07 42.86 25.85
CA LEU A 13 55.87 43.72 25.89
C LEU A 13 55.34 43.71 24.41
N ARG A 14 54.07 43.48 24.04
CA ARG A 14 53.00 44.50 23.95
C ARG A 14 51.68 43.94 23.36
N THR A 15 50.59 44.11 24.12
CA THR A 15 49.29 44.76 23.77
C THR A 15 48.40 44.15 22.66
N HIS A 16 47.07 44.12 22.68
CA HIS A 16 45.92 44.28 23.63
C HIS A 16 44.67 43.78 22.81
N PRO A 17 43.42 43.70 23.33
CA PRO A 17 42.49 42.58 23.10
C PRO A 17 41.19 43.04 22.34
N PRO A 18 39.96 42.53 22.60
CA PRO A 18 39.37 41.37 21.91
C PRO A 18 37.94 41.60 21.35
N ALA A 19 37.43 40.56 20.68
CA ALA A 19 36.02 40.12 20.60
C ALA A 19 34.95 41.02 19.94
N ARG A 20 34.25 40.48 18.93
CA ARG A 20 32.84 40.05 19.02
C ARG A 20 32.24 39.63 17.66
N ASN A 21 31.42 38.59 17.75
CA ASN A 21 30.49 38.03 16.77
C ASN A 21 29.51 39.07 16.18
N PRO A 22 29.04 38.93 14.92
CA PRO A 22 27.72 39.44 14.56
C PRO A 22 26.82 38.41 13.85
N ARG A 23 25.61 38.25 14.42
CA ARG A 23 24.40 37.81 13.71
C ARG A 23 23.92 38.93 12.78
N PRO A 24 23.22 38.63 11.67
CA PRO A 24 22.43 39.64 10.97
C PRO A 24 20.99 39.66 11.51
N GLY A 25 20.53 40.83 11.94
CA GLY A 25 19.13 41.14 12.22
C GLY A 25 18.61 42.10 11.16
N PHE A 26 17.44 41.80 10.59
CA PHE A 26 16.69 42.72 9.73
C PHE A 26 15.60 43.42 10.57
N ARG A 27 15.58 44.75 10.51
CA ARG A 27 14.72 45.65 11.30
C ARG A 27 13.28 45.72 10.76
N ARG A 28 12.33 45.80 11.69
CA ARG A 28 10.94 46.26 11.49
C ARG A 28 10.90 47.74 11.08
N ARG A 29 9.94 48.12 10.23
CA ARG A 29 9.36 49.48 10.17
C ARG A 29 7.85 49.44 10.37
N ALA A 30 7.35 50.51 10.98
CA ALA A 30 6.09 50.61 11.70
C ALA A 30 4.90 51.08 10.84
N ARG A 31 3.72 50.92 11.46
CA ARG A 31 2.37 51.36 11.10
C ARG A 31 2.26 52.84 10.68
N THR A 32 1.39 53.12 9.71
CA THR A 32 0.44 54.26 9.71
C THR A 32 -0.87 53.85 9.00
N ARG A 33 -2.01 54.17 9.63
CA ARG A 33 -3.40 54.21 9.13
C ARG A 33 -3.82 55.71 9.16
N PRO A 34 -5.03 56.12 8.76
CA PRO A 34 -5.74 56.01 7.48
C PRO A 34 -6.14 57.43 6.95
N ALA A 35 -6.75 57.54 5.76
CA ALA A 35 -7.46 58.75 5.35
C ALA A 35 -8.88 58.42 4.84
N ARG A 36 -9.85 59.14 5.39
CA ARG A 36 -11.30 59.14 5.13
C ARG A 36 -11.68 60.43 4.38
N LEU A 37 -12.87 60.44 3.77
CA LEU A 37 -13.76 61.54 3.34
C LEU A 37 -14.07 61.45 1.83
N ALA A 38 -15.31 61.59 1.31
CA ALA A 38 -16.63 61.98 1.85
C ALA A 38 -17.72 61.41 0.89
N ALA A 39 -18.82 60.82 1.37
CA ALA A 39 -20.15 61.40 1.68
C ALA A 39 -21.13 61.43 0.49
N GLY A 40 -22.33 60.86 0.70
CA GLY A 40 -23.45 60.92 -0.26
C GLY A 40 -24.59 59.93 -0.01
N THR A 41 -25.42 60.23 1.00
CA THR A 41 -26.87 59.96 1.12
C THR A 41 -27.44 58.53 1.05
N THR A 42 -27.92 58.05 2.21
CA THR A 42 -29.01 57.07 2.36
C THR A 42 -30.38 57.71 2.10
N PRO A 43 -31.39 56.92 1.68
CA PRO A 43 -32.52 56.74 2.60
C PRO A 43 -32.95 55.27 2.76
N ARG A 44 -33.09 54.93 4.05
CA ARG A 44 -34.11 54.10 4.74
C ARG A 44 -34.94 53.07 3.95
N ALA A 45 -34.94 51.86 4.53
CA ALA A 45 -35.62 50.65 4.12
C ALA A 45 -37.15 50.67 4.23
N ASP A 46 -37.80 49.94 3.31
CA ASP A 46 -39.09 49.26 3.50
C ASP A 46 -38.89 47.74 3.36
N PRO A 47 -39.46 46.89 4.24
CA PRO A 47 -39.22 45.45 4.25
C PRO A 47 -40.35 44.68 3.56
N ALA A 48 -40.25 44.45 2.25
CA ALA A 48 -41.09 43.47 1.55
C ALA A 48 -40.40 43.05 0.24
N GLY A 49 -39.76 41.88 0.22
CA GLY A 49 -39.14 41.38 -1.01
C GLY A 49 -37.97 40.40 -0.87
N ALA A 50 -37.70 39.86 0.32
CA ALA A 50 -36.81 38.73 0.49
C ALA A 50 -37.63 37.44 0.51
N GLY A 51 -37.89 36.87 -0.67
CA GLY A 51 -38.67 35.62 -0.78
C GLY A 51 -38.93 35.09 -2.20
N ALA A 52 -38.57 35.83 -3.26
CA ALA A 52 -38.86 35.42 -4.64
C ALA A 52 -37.64 34.96 -5.47
N ALA A 53 -36.44 34.92 -4.88
CA ALA A 53 -35.21 34.55 -5.60
C ALA A 53 -34.65 33.15 -5.28
N GLU A 54 -35.17 32.46 -4.26
CA GLU A 54 -34.72 31.09 -3.90
C GLU A 54 -35.64 29.97 -4.42
N GLY A 55 -36.81 30.30 -4.97
CA GLY A 55 -37.76 29.32 -5.55
C GLY A 55 -37.54 28.98 -7.03
N ALA A 56 -36.79 29.80 -7.77
CA ALA A 56 -36.61 29.64 -9.22
C ALA A 56 -35.51 28.62 -9.61
N LEU A 57 -34.61 28.27 -8.69
CA LEU A 57 -33.50 27.32 -8.94
C LEU A 57 -33.87 25.85 -8.67
N TRP A 58 -35.01 25.59 -8.02
CA TRP A 58 -35.49 24.24 -7.71
C TRP A 58 -36.48 23.68 -8.74
N LEU A 59 -37.08 24.52 -9.59
CA LEU A 59 -38.06 24.12 -10.62
C LEU A 59 -37.43 23.67 -11.95
N GLU A 60 -36.15 23.96 -12.21
CA GLU A 60 -35.47 23.46 -13.43
C GLU A 60 -35.07 21.98 -13.34
N TRP A 61 -35.02 21.39 -12.14
CA TRP A 61 -34.55 20.02 -11.94
C TRP A 61 -35.64 18.94 -12.18
N GLU A 62 -36.92 19.25 -11.97
CA GLU A 62 -37.99 18.25 -12.13
C GLU A 62 -38.52 18.09 -13.57
N CYS A 63 -38.24 19.04 -14.49
CA CYS A 63 -38.56 18.88 -15.92
C CYS A 63 -37.43 18.24 -16.74
N ALA A 64 -36.18 18.28 -16.27
CA ALA A 64 -35.04 17.66 -16.97
C ALA A 64 -35.03 16.12 -16.86
N ALA A 65 -35.61 15.58 -15.79
CA ALA A 65 -35.69 14.13 -15.54
C ALA A 65 -36.57 13.38 -16.58
N VAL A 66 -37.58 14.04 -17.16
CA VAL A 66 -38.44 13.45 -18.21
C VAL A 66 -37.81 13.56 -19.61
N ARG A 67 -36.94 14.55 -19.85
CA ARG A 67 -36.17 14.68 -21.12
C ARG A 67 -35.08 13.62 -21.26
N GLY A 68 -34.52 13.13 -20.16
CA GLY A 68 -33.47 12.09 -20.18
C GLY A 68 -33.97 10.69 -20.55
N LEU A 69 -35.25 10.38 -20.30
CA LEU A 69 -35.83 9.07 -20.56
C LEU A 69 -36.32 8.90 -22.02
N ALA A 70 -36.63 10.00 -22.72
CA ALA A 70 -37.16 9.96 -24.10
C ALA A 70 -36.09 9.86 -25.20
N LEU A 71 -34.80 10.04 -24.88
CA LEU A 71 -33.70 9.98 -25.87
C LEU A 71 -33.07 8.58 -26.04
N ARG A 72 -33.64 7.53 -25.42
CA ARG A 72 -33.22 6.13 -25.60
C ARG A 72 -34.20 5.25 -26.40
N GLY A 73 -35.24 5.82 -27.00
CA GLY A 73 -36.13 5.10 -27.90
C GLY A 73 -36.56 5.98 -29.08
N ASN A 74 -36.34 5.52 -30.30
CA ASN A 74 -36.92 6.11 -31.50
C ASN A 74 -38.46 6.05 -31.37
N LEU A 75 -39.13 7.15 -30.96
CA LEU A 75 -40.56 7.45 -31.25
C LEU A 75 -41.12 8.69 -30.51
N PHE A 76 -40.38 9.79 -30.27
CA PHE A 76 -41.04 11.03 -29.79
C PHE A 76 -40.36 12.32 -30.29
N THR A 77 -41.09 13.14 -31.04
CA THR A 77 -40.70 14.52 -31.36
C THR A 77 -41.37 15.44 -30.33
N ALA A 78 -40.61 16.12 -29.48
CA ALA A 78 -41.14 17.11 -28.55
C ALA A 78 -41.30 18.48 -29.24
N ALA A 79 -42.52 19.02 -29.31
CA ALA A 79 -42.79 20.38 -29.73
C ALA A 79 -43.05 21.28 -28.50
N LEU A 80 -42.46 22.47 -28.47
CA LEU A 80 -42.70 23.50 -27.44
C LEU A 80 -43.93 24.33 -27.83
N LEU A 81 -44.97 24.36 -26.99
CA LEU A 81 -46.06 25.34 -27.08
C LEU A 81 -45.66 26.64 -26.34
N PRO A 82 -46.04 27.83 -26.83
CA PRO A 82 -45.74 29.09 -26.16
C PRO A 82 -46.55 29.25 -24.85
N PRO A 83 -46.06 30.06 -23.88
CA PRO A 83 -46.75 30.25 -22.60
C PRO A 83 -48.07 31.02 -22.75
N PRO A 84 -49.06 30.79 -21.86
CA PRO A 84 -50.33 31.50 -21.88
C PRO A 84 -50.14 32.98 -21.50
N ARG A 85 -51.01 33.85 -22.05
CA ARG A 85 -51.05 35.27 -21.70
C ARG A 85 -51.59 35.46 -20.27
N ALA A 86 -51.03 36.45 -19.56
CA ALA A 86 -51.39 36.81 -18.20
C ALA A 86 -52.87 37.22 -18.10
N GLY A 87 -53.63 36.59 -17.19
CA GLY A 87 -55.01 37.00 -16.93
C GLY A 87 -55.96 36.00 -16.25
N GLU A 88 -55.55 34.77 -15.94
CA GLU A 88 -56.43 33.80 -15.27
C GLU A 88 -55.73 33.16 -14.07
N GLY A 89 -56.23 33.47 -12.87
CA GLY A 89 -55.74 32.93 -11.62
C GLY A 89 -56.28 31.53 -11.37
N TRP A 90 -55.38 30.57 -11.14
CA TRP A 90 -55.68 29.28 -10.53
C TRP A 90 -54.58 28.92 -9.54
N GLY A 91 -54.99 28.63 -8.30
CA GLY A 91 -54.12 28.18 -7.23
C GLY A 91 -53.78 26.69 -7.35
N GLY A 92 -52.63 26.31 -6.77
CA GLY A 92 -52.32 24.95 -6.32
C GLY A 92 -52.07 23.89 -7.39
N GLY A 93 -50.79 23.58 -7.63
CA GLY A 93 -50.35 22.29 -8.18
C GLY A 93 -50.12 22.25 -9.71
N VAL A 94 -48.86 22.33 -10.14
CA VAL A 94 -48.48 22.06 -11.53
C VAL A 94 -48.51 20.54 -11.77
N ARG A 95 -49.53 20.04 -12.47
CA ARG A 95 -49.55 18.68 -13.04
C ARG A 95 -48.96 18.72 -14.45
N CYS A 96 -47.87 17.99 -14.69
CA CYS A 96 -47.39 17.72 -16.05
C CYS A 96 -48.35 16.74 -16.74
N ILE A 97 -49.02 17.18 -17.80
CA ILE A 97 -49.85 16.32 -18.66
C ILE A 97 -49.00 15.94 -19.88
N VAL A 98 -48.67 14.65 -20.04
CA VAL A 98 -48.12 14.11 -21.29
C VAL A 98 -49.31 13.72 -22.17
N ALA A 99 -49.56 14.48 -23.24
CA ALA A 99 -50.55 14.10 -24.25
C ALA A 99 -49.91 13.14 -25.26
N ALA A 100 -50.38 11.89 -25.29
CA ALA A 100 -50.03 10.92 -26.33
C ALA A 100 -50.87 11.20 -27.59
N ALA A 101 -50.29 11.79 -28.62
CA ALA A 101 -50.91 11.87 -29.93
C ALA A 101 -50.62 10.57 -30.70
N ALA A 102 -51.65 9.74 -30.91
CA ALA A 102 -51.56 8.58 -31.80
C ALA A 102 -51.50 9.06 -33.25
N VAL A 103 -50.31 9.05 -33.85
CA VAL A 103 -50.15 9.27 -35.29
C VAL A 103 -50.43 7.94 -36.00
N ALA A 104 -51.48 7.92 -36.82
CA ALA A 104 -51.83 6.79 -37.68
C ALA A 104 -50.69 6.49 -38.67
N SER A 105 -50.28 5.22 -38.76
CA SER A 105 -49.23 4.75 -39.66
C SER A 105 -49.70 4.78 -41.13
N PRO A 106 -48.89 5.28 -42.08
CA PRO A 106 -49.17 5.07 -43.50
C PRO A 106 -48.81 3.62 -43.91
N LYS A 107 -49.66 3.07 -44.78
CA LYS A 107 -49.62 1.71 -45.35
C LYS A 107 -48.28 1.40 -46.06
N PRO A 108 -47.69 0.20 -45.92
CA PRO A 108 -46.40 -0.11 -46.56
C PRO A 108 -46.56 -0.40 -48.07
N PRO A 109 -45.63 0.03 -48.94
CA PRO A 109 -45.55 -0.37 -50.35
C PRO A 109 -44.93 -1.78 -50.50
N PRO A 110 -45.12 -2.45 -51.66
CA PRO A 110 -44.80 -3.87 -51.84
C PRO A 110 -43.29 -4.17 -51.80
N SER A 111 -43.01 -5.40 -51.35
CA SER A 111 -41.70 -5.99 -51.02
C SER A 111 -40.67 -5.98 -52.15
N GLN A 112 -39.47 -5.46 -51.86
CA GLN A 112 -38.24 -5.70 -52.63
C GLN A 112 -37.54 -7.00 -52.15
N PRO A 113 -36.78 -7.71 -53.02
CA PRO A 113 -36.09 -8.94 -52.66
C PRO A 113 -34.95 -8.66 -51.65
N PRO A 114 -34.56 -9.65 -50.82
CA PRO A 114 -33.64 -9.43 -49.71
C PRO A 114 -32.22 -9.13 -50.23
N PRO A 115 -31.47 -8.22 -49.57
CA PRO A 115 -30.07 -8.02 -49.90
C PRO A 115 -29.23 -9.22 -49.44
N ALA A 116 -28.21 -9.52 -50.23
CA ALA A 116 -27.21 -10.56 -49.98
C ALA A 116 -26.63 -10.47 -48.55
N SER A 117 -26.46 -11.64 -47.93
CA SER A 117 -25.93 -11.83 -46.58
C SER A 117 -24.59 -11.09 -46.39
N ARG A 118 -24.62 -9.94 -45.73
CA ARG A 118 -23.43 -9.38 -45.08
C ARG A 118 -22.99 -10.36 -44.02
N GLY A 119 -21.75 -10.85 -44.14
CA GLY A 119 -21.11 -11.71 -43.15
C GLY A 119 -21.31 -11.13 -41.76
N ARG A 120 -21.68 -11.99 -40.81
CA ARG A 120 -21.82 -11.65 -39.40
C ARG A 120 -20.45 -11.20 -38.92
N SER A 121 -20.22 -9.89 -38.94
CA SER A 121 -19.25 -9.24 -38.08
C SER A 121 -19.59 -9.69 -36.67
N LEU A 122 -18.71 -10.48 -36.06
CA LEU A 122 -18.74 -10.75 -34.63
C LEU A 122 -18.81 -9.39 -33.94
N SER A 123 -19.98 -9.10 -33.37
CA SER A 123 -20.23 -7.89 -32.58
C SER A 123 -19.06 -7.69 -31.63
N SER A 124 -18.46 -6.50 -31.67
CA SER A 124 -17.36 -6.09 -30.79
C SER A 124 -17.65 -6.33 -29.30
N SER A 125 -18.94 -6.47 -28.94
CA SER A 125 -19.41 -6.84 -27.61
C SER A 125 -19.05 -8.27 -27.19
N GLY A 126 -19.07 -9.25 -28.10
CA GLY A 126 -18.84 -10.66 -27.75
C GLY A 126 -17.38 -10.95 -27.41
N TRP A 127 -16.46 -10.31 -28.13
CA TRP A 127 -15.03 -10.41 -27.85
C TRP A 127 -14.66 -9.72 -26.54
N GLN A 128 -15.27 -8.57 -26.23
CA GLN A 128 -15.07 -7.89 -24.94
C GLN A 128 -15.53 -8.75 -23.76
N SER A 129 -16.69 -9.41 -23.85
CA SER A 129 -17.18 -10.31 -22.81
C SER A 129 -16.29 -11.55 -22.64
N ALA A 130 -15.80 -12.13 -23.74
CA ALA A 130 -14.89 -13.28 -23.70
C ALA A 130 -13.52 -12.92 -23.10
N VAL A 131 -12.97 -11.75 -23.45
CA VAL A 131 -11.72 -11.25 -22.86
C VAL A 131 -11.91 -10.89 -21.39
N LEU A 132 -13.04 -10.29 -21.00
CA LEU A 132 -13.36 -10.02 -19.59
C LEU A 132 -13.47 -11.34 -18.81
N ALA A 133 -14.17 -12.35 -19.34
CA ALA A 133 -14.26 -13.67 -18.73
C ALA A 133 -12.89 -14.35 -18.59
N LEU A 134 -12.03 -14.24 -19.59
CA LEU A 134 -10.65 -14.75 -19.54
C LEU A 134 -9.80 -13.98 -18.51
N LEU A 135 -9.94 -12.66 -18.43
CA LEU A 135 -9.28 -11.82 -17.43
C LEU A 135 -9.79 -12.07 -16.00
N LEU A 136 -11.05 -12.52 -15.84
CA LEU A 136 -11.61 -12.96 -14.57
C LEU A 136 -11.10 -14.36 -14.14
N LEU A 137 -10.66 -15.18 -15.09
CA LEU A 137 -10.06 -16.50 -14.85
C LEU A 137 -8.53 -16.44 -14.66
N LEU A 138 -7.87 -15.39 -15.13
CA LEU A 138 -6.44 -15.16 -14.93
C LEU A 138 -5.99 -14.94 -13.46
N PRO A 139 -6.75 -14.29 -12.55
CA PRO A 139 -6.31 -14.12 -11.16
C PRO A 139 -6.28 -15.41 -10.33
N SER A 140 -6.97 -16.49 -10.72
CA SER A 140 -6.76 -17.80 -10.09
C SER A 140 -5.38 -18.40 -10.36
N LEU A 141 -4.59 -17.79 -11.26
CA LEU A 141 -3.19 -18.11 -11.49
C LEU A 141 -2.24 -17.12 -10.80
N ALA A 142 -2.74 -16.09 -10.12
CA ALA A 142 -1.94 -15.14 -9.36
C ALA A 142 -1.78 -15.65 -7.91
N TRP A 143 -0.66 -16.32 -7.65
CA TRP A 143 -0.30 -16.80 -6.33
C TRP A 143 0.46 -15.69 -5.60
N SER A 144 0.04 -15.34 -4.38
CA SER A 144 0.82 -14.47 -3.50
C SER A 144 1.85 -15.31 -2.77
N HIS A 145 3.12 -14.97 -2.95
CA HIS A 145 4.23 -15.68 -2.33
C HIS A 145 4.39 -15.26 -0.87
N ALA A 146 4.39 -16.24 0.05
CA ALA A 146 4.87 -16.03 1.40
C ALA A 146 6.41 -16.02 1.36
N MET A 147 7.01 -14.82 1.26
CA MET A 147 8.46 -14.67 1.37
C MET A 147 8.85 -14.67 2.85
N SER A 148 9.01 -15.86 3.43
CA SER A 148 9.66 -16.01 4.73
C SER A 148 11.11 -16.42 4.53
N SER A 149 12.04 -15.71 5.16
CA SER A 149 13.43 -16.14 5.23
C SER A 149 13.54 -17.35 6.15
N ALA A 150 14.44 -18.28 5.83
CA ALA A 150 14.71 -19.37 6.76
C ALA A 150 15.33 -18.82 8.04
N GLN A 151 14.97 -19.40 9.17
CA GLN A 151 15.42 -18.94 10.47
C GLN A 151 15.86 -20.11 11.32
N TRP A 152 17.08 -20.05 11.85
CA TRP A 152 17.61 -21.05 12.76
C TRP A 152 17.87 -20.43 14.13
N ARG A 153 17.09 -20.82 15.15
CA ARG A 153 17.26 -20.39 16.54
C ARG A 153 17.89 -21.50 17.37
N LEU A 154 18.94 -21.16 18.12
CA LEU A 154 19.62 -22.01 19.09
C LEU A 154 19.49 -21.36 20.47
N THR A 155 18.70 -21.94 21.36
CA THR A 155 18.49 -21.44 22.72
C THR A 155 19.15 -22.37 23.74
N GLN A 156 20.07 -21.86 24.53
CA GLN A 156 20.76 -22.64 25.55
C GLN A 156 19.83 -22.95 26.72
N ARG A 157 19.71 -24.23 27.08
CA ARG A 157 18.84 -24.68 28.20
C ARG A 157 19.62 -24.87 29.50
N ASP A 158 20.84 -25.39 29.39
CA ASP A 158 21.75 -25.59 30.51
C ASP A 158 23.22 -25.46 30.04
N ALA A 159 24.17 -25.84 30.91
CA ALA A 159 25.61 -25.73 30.61
C ALA A 159 26.06 -26.48 29.35
N GLN A 160 25.35 -27.53 28.92
CA GLN A 160 25.74 -28.40 27.81
C GLN A 160 24.64 -28.59 26.76
N THR A 161 23.39 -28.25 27.03
CA THR A 161 22.28 -28.52 26.11
C THR A 161 21.72 -27.27 25.44
N TRP A 162 21.40 -27.42 24.16
CA TRP A 162 20.85 -26.39 23.29
C TRP A 162 19.58 -26.91 22.63
N ASP A 163 18.51 -26.13 22.70
CA ASP A 163 17.29 -26.37 21.95
C ASP A 163 17.39 -25.66 20.60
N SER A 164 17.12 -26.39 19.52
CA SER A 164 17.35 -25.94 18.15
C SER A 164 16.07 -25.94 17.35
N HIS A 165 15.65 -24.77 16.85
CA HIS A 165 14.42 -24.58 16.09
C HIS A 165 14.78 -23.99 14.73
N LEU A 166 14.59 -24.76 13.64
CA LEU A 166 14.83 -24.31 12.28
C LEU A 166 13.49 -24.19 11.55
N ARG A 167 13.09 -22.96 11.23
CA ARG A 167 11.96 -22.67 10.35
C ARG A 167 12.42 -22.68 8.90
N LEU A 168 11.80 -23.55 8.11
CA LEU A 168 12.04 -23.68 6.68
C LEU A 168 10.79 -23.24 5.91
N PRO A 169 10.92 -22.30 4.97
CA PRO A 169 9.86 -22.01 4.03
C PRO A 169 9.70 -23.16 3.03
N GLU A 170 8.51 -23.24 2.45
CA GLU A 170 8.17 -24.15 1.36
C GLU A 170 8.41 -23.48 0.00
N ASP A 171 8.79 -24.27 -1.00
CA ASP A 171 8.85 -23.86 -2.40
C ASP A 171 7.43 -23.77 -3.02
N PHE A 172 7.36 -23.36 -4.28
CA PHE A 172 6.09 -23.20 -5.00
C PHE A 172 5.28 -24.50 -5.18
N GLU A 173 5.91 -25.66 -4.95
CA GLU A 173 5.27 -26.98 -5.02
C GLU A 173 4.92 -27.54 -3.62
N GLY A 174 5.05 -26.71 -2.57
CA GLY A 174 4.83 -27.13 -1.18
C GLY A 174 5.92 -28.04 -0.65
N ARG A 175 7.10 -28.08 -1.28
CA ARG A 175 8.25 -28.86 -0.81
C ARG A 175 9.13 -28.00 0.07
N LEU A 176 9.65 -28.59 1.13
CA LEU A 176 10.63 -27.89 1.96
C LEU A 176 11.92 -27.64 1.20
N LEU A 177 12.42 -26.40 1.34
CA LEU A 177 13.72 -26.04 0.79
C LEU A 177 14.83 -26.79 1.56
N PRO A 178 15.82 -27.38 0.86
CA PRO A 178 16.71 -28.40 1.40
C PRO A 178 17.88 -27.80 2.21
N LEU A 179 17.57 -26.99 3.22
CA LEU A 179 18.60 -26.54 4.15
C LEU A 179 18.96 -27.64 5.14
N GLN A 180 20.24 -27.97 5.18
CA GLN A 180 20.79 -28.94 6.12
C GLN A 180 21.62 -28.22 7.19
N PRO A 181 21.23 -28.29 8.48
CA PRO A 181 22.02 -27.79 9.58
C PRO A 181 23.29 -28.63 9.75
N GLN A 182 24.40 -27.93 9.95
CA GLN A 182 25.69 -28.51 10.32
C GLN A 182 26.09 -27.92 11.66
N TRP A 183 26.42 -28.77 12.62
CA TRP A 183 26.88 -28.40 13.96
C TRP A 183 28.35 -28.79 14.16
N PRO A 184 29.03 -28.21 15.16
CA PRO A 184 30.42 -28.58 15.45
C PRO A 184 30.53 -30.07 15.80
N ALA A 185 31.69 -30.68 15.53
CA ALA A 185 31.94 -32.09 15.85
C ALA A 185 31.87 -32.40 17.36
N SER A 186 32.01 -31.37 18.21
CA SER A 186 31.83 -31.47 19.66
C SER A 186 30.36 -31.58 20.09
N CYS A 187 29.41 -31.36 19.18
CA CYS A 187 27.98 -31.41 19.45
C CYS A 187 27.34 -32.70 18.91
N GLU A 188 26.50 -33.32 19.72
CA GLU A 188 25.71 -34.49 19.36
C GLU A 188 24.21 -34.17 19.38
N ARG A 189 23.46 -34.65 18.38
CA ARG A 189 22.00 -34.50 18.33
C ARG A 189 21.34 -35.52 19.25
N LEU A 190 20.55 -35.03 20.21
CA LEU A 190 19.75 -35.87 21.09
C LEU A 190 18.37 -36.14 20.47
N GLY A 191 18.12 -37.39 20.11
CA GLY A 191 16.84 -37.84 19.55
C GLY A 191 16.62 -37.46 18.09
N GLU A 192 15.42 -37.81 17.59
CA GLU A 192 15.00 -37.48 16.23
C GLU A 192 14.38 -36.08 16.13
N PRO A 193 14.57 -35.36 15.02
CA PRO A 193 13.94 -34.07 14.80
C PRO A 193 12.43 -34.20 14.77
N ARG A 194 11.73 -33.34 15.50
CA ARG A 194 10.28 -33.22 15.42
C ARG A 194 9.92 -32.17 14.38
N GLN A 195 8.98 -32.52 13.52
CA GLN A 195 8.44 -31.63 12.50
C GLN A 195 7.11 -31.05 12.99
N GLN A 196 6.94 -29.75 12.88
CA GLN A 196 5.69 -29.05 13.22
C GLN A 196 5.29 -28.15 12.06
N PRO A 197 4.03 -28.21 11.59
CA PRO A 197 3.52 -27.22 10.64
C PRO A 197 3.56 -25.82 11.24
N ALA A 198 3.85 -24.82 10.41
CA ALA A 198 3.73 -23.40 10.74
C ALA A 198 2.94 -22.69 9.64
N ASP A 199 2.37 -21.52 9.95
CA ASP A 199 1.52 -20.73 9.02
C ASP A 199 2.18 -20.49 7.64
N GLU A 200 3.51 -20.43 7.58
CA GLU A 200 4.27 -20.39 6.32
C GLU A 200 5.49 -21.30 6.44
N GLY A 201 5.29 -22.60 6.20
CA GLY A 201 6.34 -23.62 6.11
C GLY A 201 6.37 -24.60 7.27
N MET A 202 7.55 -25.15 7.57
CA MET A 202 7.71 -26.18 8.59
C MET A 202 8.81 -25.83 9.58
N VAL A 203 8.55 -26.09 10.86
CA VAL A 203 9.52 -25.92 11.93
C VAL A 203 10.09 -27.29 12.32
N LEU A 204 11.39 -27.44 12.13
CA LEU A 204 12.17 -28.58 12.59
C LEU A 204 12.73 -28.28 13.98
N ARG A 205 12.46 -29.15 14.95
CA ARG A 205 12.96 -29.02 16.34
C ARG A 205 13.81 -30.20 16.74
N TRP A 206 15.00 -29.94 17.28
CA TRP A 206 15.86 -30.95 17.86
C TRP A 206 16.66 -30.38 19.03
N THR A 207 17.28 -31.26 19.81
CA THR A 207 18.15 -30.86 20.93
C THR A 207 19.59 -31.25 20.60
N LEU A 208 20.54 -30.38 20.91
CA LEU A 208 21.97 -30.61 20.77
C LEU A 208 22.61 -30.67 22.16
N ARG A 209 23.50 -31.64 22.37
CA ARG A 209 24.42 -31.69 23.51
C ARG A 209 25.81 -31.28 23.05
N CYS A 210 26.29 -30.16 23.55
CA CYS A 210 27.57 -29.55 23.23
C CYS A 210 28.39 -29.36 24.51
N PRO A 211 29.17 -30.37 24.95
CA PRO A 211 29.93 -30.32 26.21
C PRO A 211 31.00 -29.22 26.24
N GLN A 212 31.52 -28.85 25.07
CA GLN A 212 32.49 -27.77 24.87
C GLN A 212 31.84 -26.46 24.42
N GLY A 213 30.51 -26.34 24.56
CA GLY A 213 29.75 -25.22 23.98
C GLY A 213 29.72 -25.26 22.45
N LEU A 214 29.20 -24.18 21.85
CA LEU A 214 29.14 -23.99 20.40
C LEU A 214 30.47 -23.49 19.81
N ASP A 215 31.60 -23.97 20.33
CA ASP A 215 32.92 -23.62 19.85
C ASP A 215 33.24 -24.40 18.56
N GLY A 216 33.54 -23.67 17.48
CA GLY A 216 33.79 -24.22 16.15
C GLY A 216 33.04 -23.49 15.03
N GLN A 217 33.18 -23.99 13.80
CA GLN A 217 32.39 -23.54 12.65
C GLN A 217 31.13 -24.40 12.52
N PHE A 218 29.99 -23.75 12.36
CA PHE A 218 28.72 -24.43 12.14
C PHE A 218 27.77 -23.54 11.34
N GLY A 219 26.75 -24.11 10.70
CA GLY A 219 25.93 -23.31 9.79
C GLY A 219 24.90 -24.12 9.04
N LEU A 220 24.51 -23.61 7.88
CA LEU A 220 23.50 -24.21 7.01
C LEU A 220 24.12 -24.47 5.64
N GLN A 221 23.79 -25.60 5.05
CA GLN A 221 24.11 -25.90 3.65
C GLN A 221 22.83 -26.09 2.84
N GLY A 222 22.92 -25.96 1.52
CA GLY A 222 21.78 -26.11 0.61
C GLY A 222 21.11 -24.80 0.19
N PHE A 223 21.76 -23.65 0.42
CA PHE A 223 21.32 -22.37 -0.13
C PHE A 223 21.21 -22.44 -1.66
N ASN A 224 20.15 -21.85 -2.20
CA ASN A 224 19.88 -21.83 -3.63
C ASN A 224 19.23 -20.49 -4.03
N VAL A 225 18.79 -20.36 -5.28
CA VAL A 225 18.19 -19.11 -5.78
C VAL A 225 16.86 -18.78 -5.10
N GLN A 226 16.09 -19.79 -4.68
CA GLN A 226 14.83 -19.62 -3.95
C GLN A 226 15.04 -19.36 -2.46
N LEU A 227 16.20 -19.76 -1.92
CA LEU A 227 16.57 -19.55 -0.53
C LEU A 227 18.02 -19.07 -0.43
N PRO A 228 18.26 -17.77 -0.69
CA PRO A 228 19.62 -17.24 -0.77
C PRO A 228 20.29 -17.10 0.61
N ASP A 229 19.49 -16.96 1.66
CA ASP A 229 19.95 -16.68 3.01
C ASP A 229 19.02 -17.21 4.12
N ALA A 230 19.57 -17.23 5.33
CA ALA A 230 18.91 -17.64 6.55
C ALA A 230 19.45 -16.84 7.73
N VAL A 231 18.59 -16.50 8.70
CA VAL A 231 18.99 -15.82 9.92
C VAL A 231 19.27 -16.85 11.02
N LEU A 232 20.52 -16.92 11.49
CA LEU A 232 20.93 -17.66 12.67
C LEU A 232 20.79 -16.77 13.91
N LEU A 233 20.14 -17.27 14.95
CA LEU A 233 20.03 -16.65 16.26
C LEU A 233 20.53 -17.60 17.33
N ILE A 234 21.36 -17.09 18.23
CA ILE A 234 21.98 -17.82 19.32
C ILE A 234 21.61 -17.09 20.60
N GLU A 235 20.84 -17.74 21.46
CA GLU A 235 20.36 -17.22 22.73
C GLU A 235 21.06 -17.99 23.86
N PRO A 236 22.22 -17.52 24.35
CA PRO A 236 22.95 -18.18 25.44
C PRO A 236 22.20 -18.03 26.77
N LEU A 237 22.50 -18.91 27.73
CA LEU A 237 21.91 -18.86 29.09
C LEU A 237 22.34 -17.59 29.84
N HIS A 238 23.55 -17.11 29.53
CA HIS A 238 24.14 -15.90 30.07
C HIS A 238 24.78 -15.09 28.94
N GLY A 239 24.50 -13.79 28.92
CA GLY A 239 25.01 -12.86 27.91
C GLY A 239 23.94 -12.40 26.93
N GLU A 240 24.36 -11.56 26.01
CA GLU A 240 23.46 -11.01 24.98
C GLU A 240 23.21 -12.03 23.87
N PRO A 241 21.97 -12.11 23.34
CA PRO A 241 21.68 -12.89 22.14
C PRO A 241 22.53 -12.43 20.97
N GLN A 242 23.06 -13.40 20.22
CA GLN A 242 23.86 -13.17 19.02
C GLN A 242 23.05 -13.55 17.78
N TYR A 243 23.31 -12.89 16.66
CA TYR A 243 22.69 -13.21 15.39
C TYR A 243 23.71 -13.18 14.26
N ALA A 244 23.43 -13.89 13.17
CA ALA A 244 24.19 -13.83 11.94
C ALA A 244 23.30 -14.14 10.74
N VAL A 245 23.64 -13.59 9.57
CA VAL A 245 23.01 -13.98 8.31
C VAL A 245 23.92 -14.99 7.63
N LEU A 246 23.40 -16.21 7.47
CA LEU A 246 24.01 -17.28 6.71
C LEU A 246 23.51 -17.21 5.27
N SER A 247 24.39 -17.45 4.30
CA SER A 247 24.03 -17.42 2.88
C SER A 247 24.93 -18.35 2.08
N ALA A 248 24.66 -18.50 0.79
CA ALA A 248 25.55 -19.27 -0.09
C ALA A 248 27.01 -18.78 -0.07
N SER A 249 27.25 -17.48 0.16
CA SER A 249 28.61 -16.91 0.24
C SER A 249 29.24 -16.98 1.63
N ARG A 250 28.42 -17.10 2.68
CA ARG A 250 28.84 -17.26 4.08
C ARG A 250 27.96 -18.31 4.78
N PRO A 251 28.12 -19.61 4.45
CA PRO A 251 27.21 -20.65 4.94
C PRO A 251 27.49 -21.05 6.39
N GLN A 252 28.64 -20.64 6.94
CA GLN A 252 29.12 -21.00 8.26
C GLN A 252 29.27 -19.77 9.14
N TRP A 253 28.87 -19.93 10.39
CA TRP A 253 29.12 -19.04 11.50
C TRP A 253 30.28 -19.57 12.33
N GLN A 254 31.04 -18.64 12.89
CA GLN A 254 32.04 -18.90 13.91
C GLN A 254 31.88 -17.85 15.00
N ARG A 255 32.09 -18.25 16.26
CA ARG A 255 32.07 -17.32 17.39
C ARG A 255 33.05 -16.18 17.14
N SER A 256 32.53 -14.98 17.01
CA SER A 256 33.30 -13.74 16.92
C SER A 256 33.11 -12.95 18.20
N GLU A 257 34.19 -12.43 18.76
CA GLU A 257 34.15 -11.57 19.95
C GLU A 257 33.49 -10.22 19.66
N THR A 258 33.42 -9.83 18.39
CA THR A 258 32.75 -8.62 17.93
C THR A 258 31.37 -8.97 17.39
N PRO A 259 30.28 -8.37 17.93
CA PRO A 259 28.95 -8.54 17.36
C PRO A 259 28.97 -8.14 15.88
N PRO A 260 28.39 -8.94 14.97
CA PRO A 260 28.28 -8.53 13.58
C PRO A 260 27.41 -7.27 13.47
N PRO A 261 27.65 -6.41 12.47
CA PRO A 261 26.79 -5.26 12.24
C PRO A 261 25.35 -5.73 11.99
N PRO A 262 24.34 -4.88 12.28
CA PRO A 262 22.96 -5.20 11.96
C PRO A 262 22.83 -5.59 10.49
N PRO A 263 21.96 -6.55 10.16
CA PRO A 263 21.84 -7.11 8.81
C PRO A 263 21.11 -6.17 7.84
N VAL A 264 21.48 -4.90 7.81
CA VAL A 264 20.84 -3.81 7.07
C VAL A 264 20.66 -4.15 5.60
N ALA A 265 21.71 -4.66 4.94
CA ALA A 265 21.65 -4.98 3.51
C ALA A 265 20.64 -6.11 3.21
N HIS A 266 20.61 -7.15 4.04
CA HIS A 266 19.67 -8.26 3.90
C HIS A 266 18.22 -7.76 4.06
N TYR A 267 17.92 -7.01 5.12
CA TYR A 267 16.56 -6.49 5.33
C TYR A 267 16.14 -5.45 4.29
N LEU A 268 17.07 -4.66 3.76
CA LEU A 268 16.78 -3.75 2.65
C LEU A 268 16.36 -4.52 1.40
N VAL A 269 17.10 -5.57 1.03
CA VAL A 269 16.75 -6.44 -0.12
C VAL A 269 15.41 -7.12 0.12
N LEU A 270 15.21 -7.69 1.32
CA LEU A 270 13.92 -8.29 1.70
C LEU A 270 12.76 -7.29 1.57
N GLY A 271 12.95 -6.01 1.92
CA GLY A 271 11.94 -4.98 1.74
C GLY A 271 11.59 -4.72 0.27
N VAL A 272 12.60 -4.70 -0.61
CA VAL A 272 12.40 -4.57 -2.06
C VAL A 272 11.68 -5.79 -2.63
N GLU A 273 12.10 -6.99 -2.23
CA GLU A 273 11.50 -8.25 -2.68
C GLU A 273 10.06 -8.40 -2.17
N HIS A 274 9.78 -7.97 -0.94
CA HIS A 274 8.45 -7.99 -0.35
C HIS A 274 7.44 -7.19 -1.18
N ILE A 275 7.75 -5.93 -1.50
CA ILE A 275 6.83 -5.09 -2.29
C ILE A 275 6.70 -5.57 -3.74
N LEU A 276 7.79 -6.07 -4.35
CA LEU A 276 7.77 -6.52 -5.75
C LEU A 276 7.18 -7.93 -5.91
N GLY A 277 7.26 -8.77 -4.88
CA GLY A 277 6.71 -10.12 -4.84
C GLY A 277 5.24 -10.16 -4.41
N GLY A 278 4.75 -9.13 -3.71
CA GLY A 278 3.37 -9.00 -3.26
C GLY A 278 2.43 -8.43 -4.34
N PRO A 279 1.57 -9.24 -4.97
CA PRO A 279 0.71 -8.75 -6.04
C PRO A 279 -0.34 -7.73 -5.54
N ASP A 280 -0.80 -7.87 -4.30
CA ASP A 280 -1.67 -6.90 -3.63
C ASP A 280 -1.03 -5.53 -3.45
N HIS A 281 0.24 -5.50 -3.05
CA HIS A 281 1.04 -4.29 -2.94
C HIS A 281 1.18 -3.58 -4.30
N LEU A 282 1.54 -4.34 -5.34
CA LEU A 282 1.68 -3.81 -6.70
C LEU A 282 0.35 -3.27 -7.23
N LEU A 283 -0.77 -3.99 -7.01
CA LEU A 283 -2.10 -3.54 -7.40
C LEU A 283 -2.54 -2.29 -6.64
N PHE A 284 -2.18 -2.18 -5.36
CA PHE A 284 -2.45 -0.97 -4.58
C PHE A 284 -1.66 0.24 -5.12
N VAL A 285 -0.35 0.09 -5.33
CA VAL A 285 0.51 1.15 -5.90
C VAL A 285 0.06 1.52 -7.32
N LEU A 286 -0.35 0.54 -8.13
CA LEU A 286 -0.95 0.77 -9.46
C LEU A 286 -2.21 1.62 -9.38
N GLY A 287 -3.11 1.34 -8.41
CA GLY A 287 -4.31 2.13 -8.17
C GLY A 287 -3.99 3.58 -7.80
N LEU A 288 -3.05 3.79 -6.88
CA LEU A 288 -2.57 5.14 -6.50
C LEU A 288 -1.92 5.87 -7.68
N PHE A 289 -1.12 5.18 -8.47
CA PHE A 289 -0.51 5.71 -9.70
C PHE A 289 -1.58 6.15 -10.71
N ALA A 290 -2.62 5.33 -10.92
CA ALA A 290 -3.72 5.65 -11.82
C ALA A 290 -4.52 6.87 -11.34
N LEU A 291 -4.82 6.97 -10.04
CA LEU A 291 -5.47 8.15 -9.45
C LEU A 291 -4.60 9.40 -9.59
N TRP A 292 -3.29 9.28 -9.35
CA TRP A 292 -2.34 10.37 -9.55
C TRP A 292 -2.32 10.85 -11.01
N ARG A 293 -2.24 9.94 -12.00
CA ARG A 293 -2.30 10.29 -13.42
C ARG A 293 -3.60 11.00 -13.77
N ARG A 294 -4.74 10.50 -13.30
CA ARG A 294 -6.06 11.12 -13.51
C ARG A 294 -6.10 12.55 -12.95
N SER A 295 -5.46 12.76 -11.81
CA SER A 295 -5.39 14.07 -11.17
C SER A 295 -4.53 15.11 -11.91
N GLY A 296 -3.59 14.67 -12.77
CA GLY A 296 -2.62 15.55 -13.43
C GLY A 296 -1.67 16.26 -12.45
N ARG A 297 -1.46 15.70 -11.25
CA ARG A 297 -0.69 16.35 -10.18
C ARG A 297 0.82 16.11 -10.37
N GLY A 298 1.66 16.96 -9.77
CA GLY A 298 3.12 16.79 -9.82
C GLY A 298 3.60 15.50 -9.17
N LEU A 299 4.78 15.00 -9.59
CA LEU A 299 5.39 13.77 -9.08
C LEU A 299 5.61 13.79 -7.56
N ALA A 300 5.91 14.95 -6.99
CA ALA A 300 6.08 15.12 -5.54
C ALA A 300 4.84 14.68 -4.73
N ARG A 301 3.62 14.84 -5.28
CA ARG A 301 2.41 14.35 -4.60
C ARG A 301 2.27 12.83 -4.66
N LEU A 302 2.74 12.19 -5.73
CA LEU A 302 2.77 10.73 -5.81
C LEU A 302 3.76 10.18 -4.80
N VAL A 303 5.01 10.67 -4.83
CA VAL A 303 6.06 10.25 -3.89
C VAL A 303 5.59 10.47 -2.46
N GLY A 304 5.07 11.65 -2.11
CA GLY A 304 4.55 11.90 -0.76
C GLY A 304 3.36 11.02 -0.37
N THR A 305 2.57 10.50 -1.33
CA THR A 305 1.50 9.53 -1.05
C THR A 305 2.08 8.15 -0.75
N LEU A 306 3.10 7.71 -1.50
CA LEU A 306 3.80 6.45 -1.28
C LEU A 306 4.55 6.47 0.05
N SER A 307 5.31 7.54 0.32
CA SER A 307 6.02 7.68 1.60
C SER A 307 5.06 7.76 2.79
N ALA A 308 3.85 8.31 2.62
CA ALA A 308 2.83 8.28 3.67
C ALA A 308 2.33 6.86 3.97
N PHE A 309 2.22 6.00 2.95
CA PHE A 309 1.93 4.58 3.14
C PHE A 309 3.08 3.90 3.89
N THR A 310 4.33 4.09 3.45
CA THR A 310 5.51 3.46 4.07
C THR A 310 5.70 3.91 5.52
N LEU A 311 5.46 5.19 5.82
CA LEU A 311 5.50 5.70 7.19
C LEU A 311 4.45 5.00 8.07
N ALA A 312 3.22 4.88 7.60
CA ALA A 312 2.16 4.20 8.34
C ALA A 312 2.43 2.71 8.53
N HIS A 313 2.93 2.07 7.48
CA HIS A 313 3.39 0.68 7.52
C HIS A 313 4.51 0.50 8.54
N SER A 314 5.49 1.41 8.57
CA SER A 314 6.58 1.41 9.55
C SER A 314 6.06 1.50 10.99
N ILE A 315 5.08 2.37 11.25
CA ILE A 315 4.49 2.56 12.58
C ILE A 315 3.86 1.26 13.09
N THR A 316 3.07 0.59 12.25
CA THR A 316 2.33 -0.61 12.65
C THR A 316 3.22 -1.84 12.70
N LEU A 317 4.19 -1.96 11.79
CA LEU A 317 5.22 -2.99 11.86
C LEU A 317 6.06 -2.85 13.14
N ALA A 318 6.48 -1.63 13.49
CA ALA A 318 7.21 -1.38 14.73
C ALA A 318 6.35 -1.64 15.98
N GLY A 319 5.08 -1.20 15.98
CA GLY A 319 4.16 -1.45 17.09
C GLY A 319 3.89 -2.95 17.29
N ALA A 320 3.80 -3.71 16.21
CA ALA A 320 3.61 -5.15 16.29
C ALA A 320 4.89 -5.90 16.71
N ALA A 321 6.05 -5.48 16.20
CA ALA A 321 7.34 -6.09 16.51
C ALA A 321 7.89 -5.74 17.91
N LEU A 322 7.66 -4.52 18.40
CA LEU A 322 8.24 -3.99 19.64
C LEU A 322 7.21 -3.85 20.78
N ALA A 323 5.94 -3.57 20.45
CA ALA A 323 4.88 -3.35 21.45
C ALA A 323 3.81 -4.45 21.46
N GLY A 324 4.01 -5.52 20.68
CA GLY A 324 3.14 -6.70 20.67
C GLY A 324 1.74 -6.45 20.10
N TRP A 325 1.54 -5.42 19.28
CA TRP A 325 0.25 -5.19 18.62
C TRP A 325 -0.09 -6.34 17.68
N GLN A 326 -1.32 -6.86 17.80
CA GLN A 326 -1.77 -8.01 17.01
C GLN A 326 -3.18 -7.75 16.45
N LEU A 327 -3.41 -8.19 15.23
CA LEU A 327 -4.71 -8.23 14.57
C LEU A 327 -4.88 -9.60 13.91
N PRO A 328 -6.10 -10.14 13.81
CA PRO A 328 -6.35 -11.38 13.07
C PRO A 328 -5.90 -11.24 11.61
N SER A 329 -5.05 -12.15 11.14
CA SER A 329 -4.49 -12.15 9.77
C SER A 329 -5.59 -12.06 8.71
N ALA A 330 -6.64 -12.87 8.83
CA ALA A 330 -7.77 -12.85 7.92
C ALA A 330 -8.45 -11.46 7.81
N ALA A 331 -8.56 -10.73 8.93
CA ALA A 331 -9.14 -9.39 8.93
C ALA A 331 -8.22 -8.36 8.26
N VAL A 332 -6.90 -8.49 8.47
CA VAL A 332 -5.88 -7.66 7.80
C VAL A 332 -5.91 -7.89 6.30
N GLU A 333 -5.88 -9.14 5.87
CA GLU A 333 -5.91 -9.53 4.45
C GLU A 333 -7.18 -9.07 3.73
N ALA A 334 -8.35 -9.24 4.36
CA ALA A 334 -9.62 -8.77 3.83
C ALA A 334 -9.62 -7.23 3.70
N SER A 335 -9.06 -6.52 4.68
CA SER A 335 -8.93 -5.06 4.64
C SER A 335 -7.99 -4.58 3.53
N ILE A 336 -6.88 -5.29 3.29
CA ILE A 336 -5.98 -5.03 2.16
C ILE A 336 -6.74 -5.19 0.84
N ALA A 337 -7.48 -6.28 0.64
CA ALA A 337 -8.27 -6.47 -0.58
C ALA A 337 -9.37 -5.39 -0.75
N ALA A 338 -10.03 -5.00 0.35
CA ALA A 338 -11.00 -3.91 0.35
C ALA A 338 -10.38 -2.56 -0.08
N SER A 339 -9.14 -2.30 0.32
CA SER A 339 -8.41 -1.08 -0.08
C SER A 339 -8.21 -0.98 -1.59
N ILE A 340 -7.83 -2.09 -2.24
CA ILE A 340 -7.64 -2.17 -3.70
C ILE A 340 -8.98 -1.98 -4.41
N LEU A 341 -10.03 -2.62 -3.91
CA LEU A 341 -11.37 -2.48 -4.47
C LEU A 341 -11.88 -1.03 -4.36
N LEU A 342 -11.61 -0.34 -3.24
CA LEU A 342 -11.94 1.08 -3.09
C LEU A 342 -11.26 1.94 -4.17
N LEU A 343 -9.98 1.71 -4.45
CA LEU A 343 -9.28 2.43 -5.52
C LEU A 343 -9.90 2.12 -6.89
N ALA A 344 -10.27 0.86 -7.14
CA ALA A 344 -10.92 0.45 -8.39
C ALA A 344 -12.26 1.17 -8.60
N VAL A 345 -13.09 1.23 -7.56
CA VAL A 345 -14.38 1.93 -7.58
C VAL A 345 -14.17 3.42 -7.83
N GLU A 346 -13.24 4.07 -7.11
CA GLU A 346 -12.96 5.49 -7.32
C GLU A 346 -12.43 5.81 -8.72
N LEU A 347 -11.66 4.91 -9.32
CA LEU A 347 -11.19 5.03 -10.69
C LEU A 347 -12.32 4.83 -11.73
N ALA A 348 -13.30 3.98 -11.42
CA ALA A 348 -14.44 3.70 -12.31
C ALA A 348 -15.49 4.82 -12.27
N THR A 349 -15.58 5.54 -11.15
CA THR A 349 -16.50 6.67 -11.01
C THR A 349 -15.92 7.96 -11.57
N ARG A 350 -16.78 8.80 -12.15
CA ARG A 350 -16.38 10.15 -12.61
C ARG A 350 -16.20 11.14 -11.46
N ALA A 351 -16.81 10.88 -10.31
CA ALA A 351 -16.68 11.73 -9.14
C ALA A 351 -15.27 11.64 -8.54
N GLU A 352 -14.80 12.72 -7.95
CA GLU A 352 -13.62 12.65 -7.09
C GLU A 352 -14.02 12.03 -5.76
N GLY A 353 -13.56 10.80 -5.50
CA GLY A 353 -13.73 10.14 -4.21
C GLY A 353 -12.73 10.65 -3.15
N LEU A 354 -12.69 9.98 -2.00
CA LEU A 354 -11.82 10.39 -0.89
C LEU A 354 -10.35 10.08 -1.21
N ALA A 355 -10.04 8.96 -1.84
CA ALA A 355 -8.69 8.61 -2.28
C ALA A 355 -8.16 9.56 -3.35
N GLN A 356 -9.03 10.06 -4.24
CA GLN A 356 -8.65 11.10 -5.20
C GLN A 356 -8.38 12.47 -4.53
N ARG A 357 -9.17 12.85 -3.52
CA ARG A 357 -9.05 14.17 -2.85
C ARG A 357 -7.96 14.22 -1.80
N ARG A 358 -7.77 13.12 -1.06
CA ARG A 358 -6.84 12.99 0.07
C ARG A 358 -5.99 11.72 -0.09
N PRO A 359 -5.25 11.57 -1.19
CA PRO A 359 -4.52 10.34 -1.51
C PRO A 359 -3.54 9.94 -0.40
N ALA A 360 -2.76 10.91 0.13
CA ALA A 360 -1.82 10.64 1.22
C ALA A 360 -2.51 10.16 2.51
N SER A 361 -3.68 10.69 2.86
CA SER A 361 -4.41 10.26 4.06
C SER A 361 -4.98 8.85 3.90
N ILE A 362 -5.49 8.52 2.71
CA ILE A 362 -5.97 7.18 2.39
C ILE A 362 -4.81 6.18 2.37
N ALA A 363 -3.71 6.54 1.71
CA ALA A 363 -2.50 5.72 1.67
C ALA A 363 -1.93 5.49 3.07
N PHE A 364 -1.92 6.51 3.94
CA PHE A 364 -1.54 6.37 5.34
C PHE A 364 -2.46 5.40 6.09
N GLY A 365 -3.79 5.58 5.99
CA GLY A 365 -4.75 4.69 6.65
C GLY A 365 -4.60 3.23 6.23
N PHE A 366 -4.40 2.99 4.93
CA PHE A 366 -4.17 1.64 4.42
C PHE A 366 -2.78 1.10 4.80
N GLY A 367 -1.75 1.94 4.84
CA GLY A 367 -0.42 1.55 5.30
C GLY A 367 -0.43 1.05 6.75
N LEU A 368 -1.25 1.66 7.63
CA LEU A 368 -1.43 1.17 9.00
C LEU A 368 -1.98 -0.26 9.01
N LEU A 369 -3.01 -0.55 8.20
CA LEU A 369 -3.58 -1.90 8.16
C LEU A 369 -2.58 -2.89 7.54
N HIS A 370 -1.87 -2.48 6.50
CA HIS A 370 -0.94 -3.33 5.76
C HIS A 370 0.25 -3.78 6.62
N GLY A 371 0.78 -2.92 7.51
CA GLY A 371 1.94 -3.25 8.34
C GLY A 371 1.73 -4.43 9.30
N PHE A 372 0.47 -4.77 9.61
CA PHE A 372 0.15 -5.96 10.41
C PHE A 372 0.35 -7.28 9.65
N GLY A 373 0.29 -7.27 8.31
CA GLY A 373 0.40 -8.49 7.49
C GLY A 373 1.78 -9.14 7.54
N PHE A 374 2.84 -8.37 7.80
CA PHE A 374 4.22 -8.85 7.87
C PHE A 374 4.79 -8.94 9.30
N ALA A 375 4.05 -8.39 10.28
CA ALA A 375 4.56 -8.22 11.63
C ALA A 375 4.87 -9.53 12.36
N GLY A 376 4.07 -10.58 12.15
CA GLY A 376 4.28 -11.88 12.78
C GLY A 376 5.60 -12.54 12.34
N ALA A 377 5.94 -12.43 11.06
CA ALA A 377 7.18 -12.98 10.51
C ALA A 377 8.42 -12.28 11.09
N LEU A 378 8.39 -10.95 11.23
CA LEU A 378 9.52 -10.20 11.76
C LEU A 378 9.66 -10.31 13.28
N ALA A 379 8.56 -10.30 14.04
CA ALA A 379 8.59 -10.57 15.48
C ALA A 379 9.15 -11.97 15.78
N ALA A 380 8.84 -12.95 14.94
CA ALA A 380 9.38 -14.30 15.06
C ALA A 380 10.91 -14.35 14.91
N THR A 381 11.54 -13.38 14.22
CA THR A 381 13.00 -13.35 14.03
C THR A 381 13.77 -13.30 15.35
N GLY A 382 13.24 -12.67 16.42
CA GLY A 382 13.90 -12.61 17.74
C GLY A 382 15.26 -11.92 17.76
N LEU A 383 15.50 -10.99 16.83
CA LEU A 383 16.69 -10.14 16.86
C LEU A 383 16.74 -9.33 18.17
N PRO A 384 17.93 -9.03 18.72
CA PRO A 384 18.08 -8.08 19.82
C PRO A 384 17.45 -6.72 19.45
N GLU A 385 16.86 -6.01 20.43
CA GLU A 385 16.10 -4.78 20.18
C GLU A 385 16.86 -3.76 19.31
N GLY A 386 18.15 -3.54 19.58
CA GLY A 386 18.97 -2.61 18.82
C GLY A 386 19.15 -3.02 17.34
N ALA A 387 19.33 -4.32 17.07
CA ALA A 387 19.44 -4.83 15.70
C ALA A 387 18.07 -4.88 15.01
N GLN A 388 17.00 -5.11 15.76
CA GLN A 388 15.63 -5.16 15.27
C GLN A 388 15.16 -3.79 14.74
N VAL A 389 15.48 -2.69 15.42
CA VAL A 389 15.16 -1.33 14.94
C VAL A 389 15.86 -1.04 13.61
N TRP A 390 17.14 -1.41 13.47
CA TRP A 390 17.87 -1.25 12.20
C TRP A 390 17.32 -2.14 11.09
N ALA A 391 16.94 -3.38 11.41
CA ALA A 391 16.28 -4.28 10.47
C ALA A 391 14.93 -3.71 9.98
N LEU A 392 14.09 -3.21 10.90
CA LEU A 392 12.83 -2.54 10.60
C LEU A 392 13.01 -1.33 9.68
N ALA A 393 13.98 -0.46 10.01
CA ALA A 393 14.27 0.73 9.22
C ALA A 393 14.79 0.37 7.82
N ALA A 394 15.69 -0.60 7.73
CA ALA A 394 16.24 -1.08 6.47
C ALA A 394 15.16 -1.72 5.58
N PHE A 395 14.29 -2.54 6.17
CA PHE A 395 13.16 -3.15 5.48
C PHE A 395 12.22 -2.10 4.87
N ASN A 396 11.78 -1.12 5.67
CA ASN A 396 10.89 -0.06 5.16
C ASN A 396 11.55 0.83 4.12
N LEU A 397 12.87 1.06 4.23
CA LEU A 397 13.62 1.74 3.19
C LEU A 397 13.66 0.93 1.89
N GLY A 398 13.82 -0.40 1.99
CA GLY A 398 13.68 -1.33 0.87
C GLY A 398 12.30 -1.27 0.22
N VAL A 399 11.23 -1.24 1.01
CA VAL A 399 9.85 -1.08 0.53
C VAL A 399 9.70 0.21 -0.27
N GLU A 400 10.14 1.35 0.25
CA GLU A 400 10.09 2.64 -0.45
C GLU A 400 10.86 2.58 -1.78
N PHE A 401 12.06 1.99 -1.79
CA PHE A 401 12.85 1.81 -3.01
C PHE A 401 12.13 0.94 -4.05
N GLY A 402 11.55 -0.19 -3.64
CA GLY A 402 10.80 -1.07 -4.53
C GLY A 402 9.54 -0.40 -5.10
N GLN A 403 8.82 0.39 -4.30
CA GLN A 403 7.68 1.19 -4.79
C GLN A 403 8.10 2.23 -5.83
N ILE A 404 9.20 2.94 -5.58
CA ILE A 404 9.73 3.92 -6.54
C ILE A 404 10.15 3.22 -7.83
N LEU A 405 10.85 2.09 -7.74
CA LEU A 405 11.24 1.30 -8.91
C LEU A 405 10.03 0.87 -9.74
N PHE A 406 8.99 0.37 -9.08
CA PHE A 406 7.76 -0.02 -9.75
C PHE A 406 7.06 1.17 -10.42
N VAL A 407 6.99 2.33 -9.76
CA VAL A 407 6.43 3.56 -10.35
C VAL A 407 7.22 4.02 -11.57
N LEU A 408 8.55 3.95 -11.53
CA LEU A 408 9.39 4.27 -12.70
C LEU A 408 9.09 3.32 -13.86
N ALA A 409 8.92 2.02 -13.59
CA ALA A 409 8.51 1.05 -14.60
C ALA A 409 7.12 1.38 -15.17
N LEU A 410 6.15 1.75 -14.33
CA LEU A 410 4.81 2.17 -14.77
C LEU A 410 4.84 3.43 -15.63
N LEU A 411 5.69 4.41 -15.31
CA LEU A 411 5.89 5.61 -16.12
C LEU A 411 6.46 5.26 -17.51
N GLY A 412 7.48 4.40 -17.57
CA GLY A 412 8.05 3.90 -18.82
C GLY A 412 7.01 3.15 -19.65
N LEU A 413 6.28 2.23 -19.03
CA LEU A 413 5.21 1.48 -19.69
C LEU A 413 4.09 2.39 -20.19
N ALA A 414 3.68 3.38 -19.41
CA ALA A 414 2.65 4.34 -19.83
C ALA A 414 3.09 5.19 -21.04
N ALA A 415 4.38 5.48 -21.17
CA ALA A 415 4.92 6.19 -22.33
C ALA A 415 4.89 5.33 -23.60
N LEU A 416 5.19 4.04 -23.48
CA LEU A 416 5.20 3.07 -24.60
C LEU A 416 3.80 2.57 -24.98
N ALA A 417 2.92 2.40 -24.00
CA ALA A 417 1.60 1.78 -24.15
C ALA A 417 0.47 2.78 -24.49
N ARG A 418 0.79 4.00 -24.94
CA ARG A 418 -0.19 5.00 -25.39
C ARG A 418 -1.29 4.44 -26.32
N PRO A 419 -0.99 3.61 -27.35
CA PRO A 419 -2.05 3.08 -28.23
C PRO A 419 -2.99 2.09 -27.52
N LEU A 420 -2.56 1.50 -26.40
CA LEU A 420 -3.32 0.54 -25.61
C LEU A 420 -4.27 1.21 -24.61
N TRP A 421 -4.16 2.53 -24.39
CA TRP A 421 -5.04 3.27 -23.48
C TRP A 421 -6.52 3.19 -23.87
N ARG A 422 -6.84 2.85 -25.13
CA ARG A 422 -8.21 2.54 -25.58
C ARG A 422 -8.84 1.39 -24.78
N TYR A 423 -8.03 0.50 -24.21
CA TYR A 423 -8.46 -0.64 -23.39
C TYR A 423 -8.46 -0.34 -21.89
N ALA A 424 -8.22 0.91 -21.47
CA ALA A 424 -8.22 1.29 -20.06
C ALA A 424 -9.52 0.91 -19.31
N PRO A 425 -10.74 1.02 -19.89
CA PRO A 425 -11.96 0.58 -19.21
C PRO A 425 -11.98 -0.92 -18.93
N LEU A 426 -11.45 -1.74 -19.86
CA LEU A 426 -11.36 -3.18 -19.71
C LEU A 426 -10.33 -3.55 -18.63
N ALA A 427 -9.15 -2.92 -18.66
CA ALA A 427 -8.11 -3.12 -17.65
C ALA A 427 -8.60 -2.73 -16.24
N LEU A 428 -9.36 -1.62 -16.13
CA LEU A 428 -9.97 -1.20 -14.87
C LEU A 428 -11.05 -2.17 -14.39
N SER A 429 -11.84 -2.72 -15.31
CA SER A 429 -12.85 -3.73 -14.97
C SER A 429 -12.19 -5.02 -14.45
N ALA A 430 -11.10 -5.45 -15.08
CA ALA A 430 -10.30 -6.57 -14.60
C ALA A 430 -9.69 -6.28 -13.22
N TYR A 431 -9.05 -5.12 -13.05
CA TYR A 431 -8.49 -4.68 -11.77
C TYR A 431 -9.51 -4.72 -10.63
N GLY A 432 -10.70 -4.15 -10.84
CA GLY A 432 -11.76 -4.16 -9.84
C GLY A 432 -12.32 -5.55 -9.57
N ALA A 433 -12.40 -6.41 -10.57
CA ALA A 433 -12.91 -7.75 -10.37
C ALA A 433 -11.94 -8.68 -9.64
N VAL A 434 -10.63 -8.57 -9.91
CA VAL A 434 -9.59 -9.24 -9.10
C VAL A 434 -9.72 -8.82 -7.64
N ALA A 435 -9.82 -7.51 -7.38
CA ALA A 435 -9.95 -6.98 -6.03
C ALA A 435 -11.24 -7.45 -5.33
N ALA A 436 -12.36 -7.48 -6.05
CA ALA A 436 -13.64 -7.98 -5.52
C ALA A 436 -13.58 -9.48 -5.20
N TYR A 437 -12.99 -10.28 -6.09
CA TYR A 437 -12.79 -11.71 -5.87
C TYR A 437 -11.94 -11.98 -4.62
N TRP A 438 -10.78 -11.33 -4.50
CA TRP A 438 -9.92 -11.48 -3.32
C TRP A 438 -10.59 -11.02 -2.04
N LEU A 439 -11.37 -9.93 -2.08
CA LEU A 439 -12.12 -9.48 -0.92
C LEU A 439 -13.13 -10.53 -0.46
N LEU A 440 -13.92 -11.10 -1.39
CA LEU A 440 -14.89 -12.14 -1.06
C LEU A 440 -14.20 -13.40 -0.52
N GLN A 441 -13.11 -13.83 -1.15
CA GLN A 441 -12.32 -14.98 -0.74
C GLN A 441 -11.79 -14.81 0.70
N ARG A 442 -11.14 -13.67 0.99
CA ARG A 442 -10.53 -13.40 2.29
C ARG A 442 -11.57 -13.08 3.37
N ALA A 443 -12.65 -12.40 3.02
CA ALA A 443 -13.75 -12.15 3.95
C ALA A 443 -14.47 -13.46 4.34
N ALA A 444 -14.59 -14.43 3.43
CA ALA A 444 -15.17 -15.73 3.76
C ALA A 444 -14.38 -16.44 4.88
N VAL A 445 -13.05 -16.34 4.88
CA VAL A 445 -12.18 -16.86 5.97
C VAL A 445 -12.53 -16.23 7.31
N VAL A 446 -12.72 -14.90 7.34
CA VAL A 446 -13.12 -14.16 8.56
C VAL A 446 -14.46 -14.66 9.12
N PHE A 447 -15.44 -14.90 8.27
CA PHE A 447 -16.79 -15.30 8.71
C PHE A 447 -16.95 -16.80 9.01
N THR A 448 -16.16 -17.64 8.35
CA THR A 448 -16.24 -19.10 8.55
C THR A 448 -15.37 -19.59 9.70
N GLY A 449 -14.45 -18.77 10.21
CA GLY A 449 -13.54 -19.15 11.29
C GLY A 449 -12.57 -20.26 10.90
N ALA A 450 -12.43 -20.54 9.60
CA ALA A 450 -11.41 -21.44 9.10
C ALA A 450 -10.07 -20.74 9.27
N ASN A 451 -9.34 -21.08 10.34
CA ASN A 451 -7.92 -20.78 10.41
C ASN A 451 -7.27 -21.56 9.25
N ALA A 452 -6.89 -20.85 8.20
CA ALA A 452 -6.00 -21.36 7.17
C ALA A 452 -4.58 -21.44 7.75
#